data_AF-A0A1I7TQF3-F1
#
_entry.id   AF-A0A1I7TQF3-F1
#
_cell.length_a   1.000
_cell.length_b   1.000
_cell.length_c   1.000
_cell.angle_alpha   90.00
_cell.angle_beta   90.00
_cell.angle_gamma   90.00
#
_symmetry.space_group_name_H-M   'P 1'
#
loop_
_entity.id
_entity.type
_entity.pdbx_description
1 polymer ?
#
loop_
_entity_poly.entity_id
_entity_poly.type
_entity_poly.pdbx_seq_one_letter_code
_entity_poly.pdbx_strand_id
1 'polypeptide(L)'
;MKVDYFEVTLDKGIDEPYLGGDPIKGIIEMMCSKQVRINGLIVRLTGVAETGWRSRQDDLPYESRHTFMDEQIDLTTTIAEHCTDDFELHEGKHCVEFEGRIPLDVLSSVERENHGSIRYMCTALMAIPEDGDTEVVSEKTFRVFSLLNLDAPYLHDKSLVTEEEEVTGCCGRRKGAIIATMQIEQIGVMPGMTSKISLTVENKTKKRKKWMRKKENHECVLLSLCQQLDFVAVNRNDPMLIDRKSITIAVESHVRIFFLN
;
A
#
# COMPACT_ATOMS: atom_id res chain seq x y z
N MET A 1 35.67 -13.45 10.28
CA MET A 1 34.29 -13.96 10.18
C MET A 1 34.38 -15.46 9.89
N LYS A 2 33.66 -16.31 10.62
CA LYS A 2 33.70 -17.78 10.40
C LYS A 2 32.62 -18.27 9.42
N VAL A 3 31.61 -17.42 9.17
CA VAL A 3 30.57 -17.59 8.15
C VAL A 3 30.94 -16.69 6.99
N ASP A 4 31.15 -17.29 5.81
CA ASP A 4 31.60 -16.58 4.61
C ASP A 4 30.42 -16.17 3.71
N TYR A 5 29.32 -16.90 3.81
CA TYR A 5 28.10 -16.68 3.02
C TYR A 5 26.86 -17.02 3.84
N PHE A 6 25.83 -16.18 3.74
CA PHE A 6 24.54 -16.33 4.39
C PHE A 6 23.48 -15.59 3.57
N GLU A 7 22.67 -16.32 2.81
CA GLU A 7 21.67 -15.73 1.91
C GLU A 7 20.31 -16.40 2.06
N VAL A 8 19.27 -15.58 2.20
CA VAL A 8 17.88 -16.03 2.14
C VAL A 8 17.30 -15.79 0.75
N THR A 9 16.72 -16.84 0.19
CA THR A 9 16.04 -16.82 -1.10
C THR A 9 14.59 -17.27 -0.94
N LEU A 10 13.70 -16.68 -1.73
CA LEU A 10 12.27 -17.03 -1.76
C LEU A 10 11.96 -17.76 -3.05
N ASP A 11 11.04 -18.71 -3.01
CA ASP A 11 10.64 -19.49 -4.19
C ASP A 11 10.03 -18.59 -5.27
N LYS A 12 9.16 -17.65 -4.86
CA LYS A 12 8.64 -16.62 -5.77
C LYS A 12 9.66 -15.50 -5.93
N GLY A 13 9.91 -15.11 -7.18
CA GLY A 13 10.73 -13.96 -7.53
C GLY A 13 10.06 -12.62 -7.20
N ILE A 14 10.80 -11.53 -7.38
CA ILE A 14 10.32 -10.17 -7.07
C ILE A 14 9.13 -9.72 -7.94
N ASP A 15 9.00 -10.31 -9.13
CA ASP A 15 7.95 -10.01 -10.11
C ASP A 15 6.64 -10.79 -9.84
N GLU A 16 6.68 -11.76 -8.93
CA GLU A 16 5.53 -12.59 -8.56
C GLU A 16 5.03 -12.20 -7.17
N PRO A 17 3.99 -11.36 -7.07
CA PRO A 17 3.46 -10.95 -5.78
C PRO A 17 2.78 -12.13 -5.07
N TYR A 18 2.85 -12.12 -3.75
CA TYR A 18 2.02 -12.95 -2.91
C TYR A 18 0.65 -12.31 -2.71
N LEU A 19 -0.36 -13.13 -2.47
CA LEU A 19 -1.66 -12.70 -1.98
C LEU A 19 -1.75 -12.88 -0.47
N GLY A 20 -2.60 -12.09 0.20
CA GLY A 20 -2.93 -12.34 1.60
C GLY A 20 -3.40 -13.79 1.80
N GLY A 21 -2.84 -14.49 2.78
CA GLY A 21 -3.11 -15.92 3.01
C GLY A 21 -2.23 -16.91 2.24
N ASP A 22 -1.41 -16.46 1.29
CA ASP A 22 -0.50 -17.33 0.54
C ASP A 22 0.54 -18.00 1.45
N PRO A 23 0.96 -19.24 1.14
CA PRO A 23 2.16 -19.82 1.73
C PRO A 23 3.40 -19.09 1.17
N ILE A 24 4.38 -18.86 2.04
CA ILE A 24 5.69 -18.33 1.65
C ILE A 24 6.75 -19.38 1.98
N LYS A 25 7.56 -19.72 0.99
CA LYS A 25 8.58 -20.76 1.06
C LYS A 25 9.90 -20.22 0.53
N GLY A 26 10.99 -20.77 1.04
CA GLY A 26 12.31 -20.37 0.62
C GLY A 26 13.40 -21.21 1.25
N ILE A 27 14.63 -20.80 0.96
CA ILE A 27 15.84 -21.50 1.34
C ILE A 27 16.84 -20.51 1.92
N ILE A 28 17.52 -20.93 2.99
CA ILE A 28 18.66 -20.23 3.58
C ILE A 28 19.92 -21.03 3.22
N GLU A 29 20.79 -20.41 2.43
CA GLU A 29 22.07 -20.99 2.04
C GLU A 29 23.20 -20.38 2.86
N MET A 30 24.10 -21.23 3.35
CA MET A 30 25.18 -20.82 4.25
C MET A 30 26.48 -21.52 3.88
N MET A 31 27.60 -20.81 4.03
CA MET A 31 28.93 -21.37 3.90
C MET A 31 29.78 -20.98 5.09
N CYS A 32 30.34 -21.98 5.78
CA CYS A 32 31.24 -21.79 6.91
C CYS A 32 32.64 -22.29 6.56
N SER A 33 33.65 -21.42 6.70
CA SER A 33 35.06 -21.80 6.49
C SER A 33 35.63 -22.64 7.63
N LYS A 34 34.96 -22.65 8.79
CA LYS A 34 35.30 -23.41 10.00
C LYS A 34 34.03 -23.70 10.78
N GLN A 35 34.13 -24.63 11.71
CA GLN A 35 33.06 -24.88 12.69
C GLN A 35 32.72 -23.62 13.50
N VAL A 36 31.42 -23.36 13.69
CA VAL A 36 30.90 -22.15 14.34
C VAL A 36 29.80 -22.53 15.33
N ARG A 37 29.95 -22.16 16.59
CA ARG A 37 28.85 -22.22 17.55
C ARG A 37 27.79 -21.18 17.21
N ILE A 38 26.53 -21.60 17.16
CA ILE A 38 25.37 -20.74 16.93
C ILE A 38 24.39 -20.86 18.09
N ASN A 39 23.43 -19.95 18.24
CA ASN A 39 22.33 -20.08 19.21
C ASN A 39 21.03 -20.56 18.58
N GLY A 40 20.87 -20.34 17.28
CA GLY A 40 19.66 -20.69 16.55
C GLY A 40 19.62 -20.03 15.18
N LEU A 41 18.60 -20.40 14.41
CA LEU A 41 18.31 -19.87 13.10
C LEU A 41 16.84 -19.46 13.05
N ILE A 42 16.57 -18.22 12.69
CA ILE A 42 15.22 -17.66 12.69
C ILE A 42 14.97 -17.00 11.34
N VAL A 43 13.76 -17.19 10.79
CA VAL A 43 13.23 -16.35 9.71
C VAL A 43 12.15 -15.45 10.27
N ARG A 44 12.24 -14.16 9.94
CA ARG A 44 11.28 -13.15 10.34
C ARG A 44 10.63 -12.55 9.10
N LEU A 45 9.32 -12.58 9.04
CA LEU A 45 8.53 -11.95 7.99
C LEU A 45 7.93 -10.66 8.55
N THR A 46 8.36 -9.53 8.02
CA THR A 46 7.92 -8.21 8.49
C THR A 46 7.16 -7.45 7.41
N GLY A 47 6.13 -6.73 7.81
CA GLY A 47 5.37 -5.80 6.99
C GLY A 47 5.37 -4.44 7.67
N VAL A 48 5.91 -3.43 6.99
CA VAL A 48 6.13 -2.09 7.55
C VAL A 48 5.51 -1.04 6.65
N ALA A 49 4.67 -0.20 7.25
CA ALA A 49 4.15 1.02 6.65
C ALA A 49 4.98 2.21 7.13
N GLU A 50 5.55 2.95 6.20
CA GLU A 50 6.39 4.13 6.45
C GLU A 50 5.81 5.32 5.70
N THR A 51 5.79 6.47 6.35
CA THR A 51 5.41 7.75 5.77
C THR A 51 6.39 8.80 6.22
N GLY A 52 6.72 9.75 5.35
CA GLY A 52 7.69 10.77 5.71
C GLY A 52 7.78 11.90 4.70
N TRP A 53 7.78 13.12 5.19
CA TRP A 53 8.02 14.31 4.39
C TRP A 53 8.37 15.52 5.26
N ARG A 54 8.87 16.57 4.60
CA ARG A 54 8.97 17.90 5.19
C ARG A 54 7.75 18.71 4.80
N SER A 55 7.07 19.31 5.78
CA SER A 55 5.91 20.17 5.53
C SER A 55 6.39 21.52 5.00
N ARG A 56 5.66 22.07 4.02
CA ARG A 56 5.98 23.39 3.44
C ARG A 56 5.45 24.55 4.28
N GLN A 57 4.52 24.30 5.19
CA GLN A 57 3.86 25.36 5.98
C GLN A 57 4.72 25.80 7.17
N ASP A 58 5.33 24.85 7.86
CA ASP A 58 6.11 25.05 9.09
C ASP A 58 7.59 24.65 8.94
N ASP A 59 7.98 24.10 7.78
CA ASP A 59 9.33 23.60 7.47
C ASP A 59 9.81 22.48 8.43
N LEU A 60 8.87 21.80 9.09
CA LEU A 60 9.14 20.73 10.04
C LEU A 60 9.12 19.33 9.37
N PRO A 61 9.94 18.39 9.87
CA PRO A 61 9.91 16.99 9.42
C PRO A 61 8.77 16.22 10.09
N TYR A 62 8.01 15.49 9.28
CA TYR A 62 6.98 14.56 9.71
C TYR A 62 7.38 13.16 9.23
N GLU A 63 7.31 12.18 10.12
CA GLU A 63 7.67 10.79 9.85
C GLU A 63 6.84 9.86 10.72
N SER A 64 6.36 8.76 10.17
CA SER A 64 5.69 7.71 10.92
C SER A 64 6.05 6.36 10.35
N ARG A 65 6.31 5.40 11.24
CA ARG A 65 6.65 4.02 10.90
C ARG A 65 5.81 3.09 11.75
N HIS A 66 5.15 2.14 11.12
CA HIS A 66 4.29 1.17 11.79
C HIS A 66 4.54 -0.22 11.21
N THR A 67 5.03 -1.12 12.06
CA THR A 67 5.10 -2.55 11.76
C THR A 67 3.74 -3.16 12.04
N PHE A 68 3.06 -3.62 10.99
CA PHE A 68 1.72 -4.22 11.09
C PHE A 68 1.75 -5.74 10.92
N MET A 69 2.88 -6.32 10.49
CA MET A 69 3.11 -7.76 10.39
C MET A 69 4.50 -8.08 10.94
N ASP A 70 4.58 -9.10 11.78
CA ASP A 70 5.82 -9.55 12.42
C ASP A 70 5.74 -11.04 12.78
N GLU A 71 5.84 -11.90 11.77
CA GLU A 71 5.76 -13.35 11.93
C GLU A 71 7.16 -13.94 12.06
N GLN A 72 7.33 -14.92 12.96
CA GLN A 72 8.61 -15.57 13.21
C GLN A 72 8.51 -17.08 12.98
N ILE A 73 9.48 -17.62 12.26
CA ILE A 73 9.66 -19.04 12.01
C ILE A 73 10.98 -19.45 12.67
N ASP A 74 10.87 -20.24 13.74
CA ASP A 74 12.05 -20.78 14.43
C ASP A 74 12.52 -22.05 13.71
N LEU A 75 13.73 -22.00 13.16
CA LEU A 75 14.38 -23.09 12.44
C LEU A 75 15.51 -23.73 13.27
N THR A 76 15.59 -23.41 14.57
CA THR A 76 16.64 -23.93 15.48
C THR A 76 16.68 -25.45 15.51
N THR A 77 15.54 -26.13 15.44
CA THR A 77 15.49 -27.59 15.36
C THR A 77 15.95 -28.13 14.01
N THR A 78 15.66 -27.42 12.91
CA THR A 78 16.02 -27.83 11.55
C THR A 78 17.51 -27.65 11.31
N ILE A 79 18.08 -26.52 11.75
CA ILE A 79 19.54 -26.29 11.65
C ILE A 79 20.34 -27.23 12.55
N ALA A 80 19.75 -27.78 13.62
CA ALA A 80 20.40 -28.74 14.51
C ALA A 80 20.96 -29.97 13.77
N GLU A 81 20.29 -30.41 12.69
CA GLU A 81 20.75 -31.53 11.85
C GLU A 81 22.07 -31.24 11.13
N HIS A 82 22.43 -29.96 11.01
CA HIS A 82 23.68 -29.49 10.45
C HIS A 82 24.74 -29.17 11.51
N CYS A 83 24.44 -29.37 12.80
CA CYS A 83 25.31 -29.05 13.92
C CYS A 83 25.84 -30.32 14.61
N THR A 84 26.86 -30.15 15.44
CA THR A 84 27.27 -31.15 16.45
C THR A 84 26.32 -31.16 17.64
N ASP A 85 26.53 -32.12 18.55
CA ASP A 85 25.78 -32.24 19.82
C ASP A 85 25.92 -30.98 20.72
N ASP A 86 27.02 -30.24 20.58
CA ASP A 86 27.27 -28.97 21.29
C ASP A 86 26.69 -27.74 20.55
N PHE A 87 25.89 -27.98 19.51
CA PHE A 87 25.24 -26.97 18.67
C PHE A 87 26.24 -26.09 17.89
N GLU A 88 27.31 -26.73 17.40
CA GLU A 88 28.28 -26.10 16.51
C GLU A 88 28.03 -26.51 15.07
N LEU A 89 27.71 -25.53 14.23
CA LEU A 89 27.50 -25.71 12.79
C LEU A 89 28.79 -26.22 12.14
N HIS A 90 28.70 -27.31 11.37
CA HIS A 90 29.87 -27.92 10.74
C HIS A 90 30.53 -26.98 9.71
N GLU A 91 31.77 -27.28 9.35
CA GLU A 91 32.42 -26.63 8.20
C GLU A 91 31.79 -27.08 6.89
N GLY A 92 31.62 -26.16 5.94
CA GLY A 92 31.13 -26.45 4.61
C GLY A 92 29.85 -25.72 4.23
N LYS A 93 29.07 -26.34 3.33
CA LYS A 93 27.84 -25.78 2.77
C LYS A 93 26.63 -26.35 3.49
N HIS A 94 25.70 -25.47 3.83
CA HIS A 94 24.45 -25.80 4.51
C HIS A 94 23.29 -25.14 3.80
N CYS A 95 22.14 -25.81 3.83
CA CYS A 95 20.94 -25.41 3.13
C CYS A 95 19.75 -25.80 4.01
N VAL A 96 18.97 -24.81 4.44
CA VAL A 96 17.80 -25.01 5.30
C VAL A 96 16.57 -24.40 4.62
N GLU A 97 15.57 -25.24 4.38
CA GLU A 97 14.29 -24.80 3.84
C GLU A 97 13.39 -24.26 4.96
N PHE A 98 12.52 -23.30 4.62
CA PHE A 98 11.50 -22.81 5.53
C PHE A 98 10.17 -22.63 4.82
N GLU A 99 9.10 -22.74 5.60
CA GLU A 99 7.74 -22.48 5.17
C GLU A 99 7.00 -21.67 6.23
N GLY A 100 6.32 -20.62 5.79
CA GLY A 100 5.45 -19.79 6.59
C GLY A 100 4.20 -19.40 5.82
N ARG A 101 3.43 -18.47 6.39
CA ARG A 101 2.20 -18.00 5.77
C ARG A 101 2.04 -16.50 5.94
N ILE A 102 1.60 -15.84 4.89
CA ILE A 102 1.23 -14.42 4.94
C ILE A 102 -0.16 -14.33 5.56
N PRO A 103 -0.40 -13.47 6.56
CA PRO A 103 -1.73 -13.25 7.12
C PRO A 103 -2.75 -12.83 6.04
N LEU A 104 -4.03 -13.08 6.29
CA LEU A 104 -5.08 -12.72 5.32
C LEU A 104 -5.32 -11.20 5.29
N ASP A 105 -5.21 -10.56 6.45
CA ASP A 105 -5.48 -9.15 6.75
C ASP A 105 -4.23 -8.26 6.57
N VAL A 106 -3.52 -8.47 5.46
CA VAL A 106 -2.33 -7.70 5.08
C VAL A 106 -2.68 -6.50 4.22
N LEU A 107 -1.80 -5.50 4.20
CA LEU A 107 -1.92 -4.34 3.31
C LEU A 107 -1.24 -4.60 1.95
N SER A 108 -1.77 -4.07 0.87
CA SER A 108 -1.07 -4.16 -0.42
C SER A 108 0.24 -3.37 -0.39
N SER A 109 1.30 -3.89 -1.00
CA SER A 109 2.56 -3.18 -1.21
C SER A 109 2.33 -1.91 -2.03
N VAL A 110 2.84 -0.79 -1.54
CA VAL A 110 2.71 0.53 -2.16
C VAL A 110 4.04 1.23 -2.06
N GLU A 111 4.47 1.89 -3.13
CA GLU A 111 5.60 2.82 -3.09
C GLU A 111 5.17 4.14 -3.72
N ARG A 112 5.27 5.22 -2.94
CA ARG A 112 5.02 6.59 -3.41
C ARG A 112 6.15 7.48 -2.97
N GLU A 113 6.93 7.90 -3.95
CA GLU A 113 8.06 8.79 -3.76
C GLU A 113 7.63 10.04 -2.97
N ASN A 114 8.45 10.42 -1.97
CA ASN A 114 8.27 11.59 -1.12
C ASN A 114 7.01 11.60 -0.23
N HIS A 115 6.29 10.47 -0.08
CA HIS A 115 5.10 10.38 0.76
C HIS A 115 5.13 9.17 1.70
N GLY A 116 5.38 7.98 1.16
CA GLY A 116 5.40 6.77 1.98
C GLY A 116 5.41 5.47 1.19
N SER A 117 5.56 4.37 1.92
CA SER A 117 5.63 3.02 1.39
C SER A 117 5.06 1.98 2.34
N ILE A 118 4.58 0.87 1.78
CA ILE A 118 4.22 -0.35 2.48
C ILE A 118 5.14 -1.44 1.91
N ARG A 119 6.08 -1.93 2.71
CA ARG A 119 7.11 -2.88 2.30
C ARG A 119 7.07 -4.15 3.14
N TYR A 120 7.43 -5.26 2.49
CA TYR A 120 7.55 -6.55 3.13
C TYR A 120 8.96 -7.09 2.98
N MET A 121 9.43 -7.73 4.04
CA MET A 121 10.80 -8.24 4.12
C MET A 121 10.82 -9.59 4.83
N CYS A 122 11.55 -10.53 4.23
CA CYS A 122 11.93 -11.80 4.81
C CYS A 122 13.38 -11.67 5.28
N THR A 123 13.60 -11.76 6.59
CA THR A 123 14.91 -11.61 7.21
C THR A 123 15.31 -12.93 7.85
N ALA A 124 16.39 -13.55 7.38
CA ALA A 124 17.04 -14.65 8.07
C ALA A 124 18.04 -14.09 9.09
N LEU A 125 18.05 -14.66 10.28
CA LEU A 125 18.88 -14.26 11.42
C LEU A 125 19.56 -15.49 12.01
N MET A 126 20.88 -15.44 12.15
CA MET A 126 21.67 -16.48 12.82
C MET A 126 22.57 -15.83 13.87
N ALA A 127 22.33 -16.14 15.14
CA ALA A 127 23.09 -15.59 16.26
C ALA A 127 24.36 -16.42 16.51
N ILE A 128 25.51 -15.75 16.61
CA ILE A 128 26.85 -16.30 16.84
C ILE A 128 27.34 -15.81 18.21
N PRO A 129 27.18 -16.62 19.28
CA PRO A 129 27.57 -16.21 20.64
C PRO A 129 29.07 -15.97 20.80
N GLU A 130 29.91 -16.71 20.07
CA GLU A 130 31.38 -16.67 20.23
C GLU A 130 32.01 -15.34 19.80
N ASP A 131 31.30 -14.54 19.01
CA ASP A 131 31.78 -13.26 18.49
C ASP A 131 31.11 -12.07 19.20
N GLY A 132 30.81 -12.24 20.50
CA GLY A 132 30.19 -11.21 21.33
C GLY A 132 28.69 -11.06 21.07
N ASP A 133 28.00 -12.19 20.87
CA ASP A 133 26.57 -12.26 20.53
C ASP A 133 26.22 -11.48 19.25
N THR A 134 27.08 -11.57 18.24
CA THR A 134 26.79 -10.98 16.92
C THR A 134 25.76 -11.79 16.17
N GLU A 135 25.04 -11.14 15.25
CA GLU A 135 24.06 -11.78 14.38
C GLU A 135 24.49 -11.65 12.92
N VAL A 136 24.40 -12.75 12.18
CA VAL A 136 24.48 -12.74 10.73
C VAL A 136 23.06 -12.59 10.18
N VAL A 137 22.87 -11.61 9.32
CA VAL A 137 21.57 -11.19 8.82
C VAL A 137 21.56 -11.23 7.31
N SER A 138 20.49 -11.79 6.72
CA SER A 138 20.21 -11.70 5.29
C SER A 138 18.76 -11.28 5.08
N GLU A 139 18.51 -10.39 4.13
CA GLU A 139 17.20 -9.79 3.90
C GLU A 139 16.79 -9.95 2.44
N LYS A 140 15.52 -10.32 2.23
CA LYS A 140 14.89 -10.38 0.91
C LYS A 140 13.55 -9.67 0.94
N THR A 141 13.38 -8.68 0.08
CA THR A 141 12.09 -7.99 -0.08
C THR A 141 11.15 -8.78 -0.99
N PHE A 142 9.86 -8.74 -0.70
CA PHE A 142 8.81 -9.32 -1.56
C PHE A 142 7.59 -8.39 -1.63
N ARG A 143 6.69 -8.66 -2.58
CA ARG A 143 5.45 -7.90 -2.79
C ARG A 143 4.25 -8.69 -2.33
N VAL A 144 3.28 -8.01 -1.75
CA VAL A 144 2.02 -8.58 -1.27
C VAL A 144 0.86 -7.76 -1.80
N PHE A 145 -0.21 -8.42 -2.24
CA PHE A 145 -1.50 -7.78 -2.50
C PHE A 145 -2.55 -8.31 -1.54
N SER A 146 -3.25 -7.39 -0.90
CA SER A 146 -4.42 -7.69 -0.09
C SER A 146 -5.53 -8.29 -0.96
N LEU A 147 -6.25 -9.27 -0.39
CA LEU A 147 -7.42 -9.84 -1.04
C LEU A 147 -8.65 -8.98 -0.73
N LEU A 148 -9.35 -8.54 -1.77
CA LEU A 148 -10.65 -7.91 -1.65
C LEU A 148 -11.73 -8.90 -2.11
N ASN A 149 -12.64 -9.26 -1.21
CA ASN A 149 -13.79 -10.07 -1.56
C ASN A 149 -14.85 -9.20 -2.26
N LEU A 150 -14.89 -9.26 -3.58
CA LEU A 150 -15.86 -8.51 -4.39
C LEU A 150 -17.29 -9.08 -4.34
N ASP A 151 -17.47 -10.31 -3.83
CA ASP A 151 -18.79 -10.93 -3.65
C ASP A 151 -19.50 -10.44 -2.37
N ALA A 152 -18.88 -9.51 -1.63
CA ALA A 152 -19.48 -8.96 -0.43
C ALA A 152 -20.78 -8.20 -0.79
N PRO A 153 -21.92 -8.49 -0.13
CA PRO A 153 -23.22 -7.94 -0.54
C PRO A 153 -23.27 -6.42 -0.68
N TYR A 154 -22.59 -5.69 0.21
CA TYR A 154 -22.55 -4.23 0.20
C TYR A 154 -21.85 -3.64 -1.03
N LEU A 155 -21.01 -4.40 -1.72
CA LEU A 155 -20.36 -3.97 -2.96
C LEU A 155 -21.32 -4.00 -4.15
N HIS A 156 -22.43 -4.72 -4.06
CA HIS A 156 -23.48 -4.74 -5.07
C HIS A 156 -24.54 -3.65 -4.85
N ASP A 157 -24.44 -2.90 -3.76
CA ASP A 157 -25.38 -1.83 -3.47
C ASP A 157 -25.17 -0.62 -4.40
N LYS A 158 -26.27 0.08 -4.67
CA LYS A 158 -26.23 1.35 -5.41
C LYS A 158 -25.73 2.46 -4.49
N SER A 159 -24.89 3.33 -5.03
CA SER A 159 -24.44 4.54 -4.34
C SER A 159 -24.98 5.78 -5.03
N LEU A 160 -25.40 6.77 -4.24
CA LEU A 160 -25.95 8.04 -4.69
C LEU A 160 -25.28 9.18 -3.92
N VAL A 161 -24.74 10.15 -4.64
CA VAL A 161 -24.14 11.36 -4.08
C VAL A 161 -24.74 12.58 -4.76
N THR A 162 -25.15 13.56 -3.97
CA THR A 162 -25.65 14.85 -4.46
C THR A 162 -24.77 15.97 -3.90
N GLU A 163 -24.27 16.81 -4.79
CA GLU A 163 -23.51 18.02 -4.46
C GLU A 163 -24.23 19.27 -5.00
N GLU A 164 -24.20 20.35 -4.22
CA GLU A 164 -24.72 21.65 -4.61
C GLU A 164 -23.58 22.67 -4.61
N GLU A 165 -23.37 23.33 -5.75
CA GLU A 165 -22.42 24.43 -5.89
C GLU A 165 -23.15 25.76 -6.05
N GLU A 166 -22.87 26.72 -5.15
CA GLU A 166 -23.44 28.06 -5.24
C GLU A 166 -22.77 28.89 -6.33
N VAL A 167 -23.56 29.41 -7.26
CA VAL A 167 -23.05 30.28 -8.32
C VAL A 167 -23.12 31.73 -7.86
N THR A 168 -21.95 32.34 -7.65
CA THR A 168 -21.84 33.78 -7.34
C THR A 168 -21.59 34.63 -8.58
N GLY A 169 -22.22 35.80 -8.62
CA GLY A 169 -22.07 36.80 -9.67
C GLY A 169 -21.03 37.89 -9.36
N CYS A 170 -20.85 38.81 -10.32
CA CYS A 170 -20.07 40.03 -10.11
C CYS A 170 -20.59 40.79 -8.86
N CYS A 171 -19.67 41.26 -8.02
CA CYS A 171 -19.91 41.88 -6.71
C CYS A 171 -20.47 40.94 -5.62
N GLY A 172 -20.18 39.63 -5.67
CA GLY A 172 -20.51 38.68 -4.57
C GLY A 172 -22.00 38.34 -4.44
N ARG A 173 -22.84 38.72 -5.41
CA ARG A 173 -24.29 38.44 -5.35
C ARG A 173 -24.57 37.00 -5.76
N ARG A 174 -25.27 36.24 -4.91
CA ARG A 174 -25.73 34.88 -5.22
C ARG A 174 -26.65 34.90 -6.46
N LYS A 175 -26.25 34.18 -7.51
CA LYS A 175 -27.00 34.06 -8.78
C LYS A 175 -27.84 32.78 -8.86
N GLY A 176 -27.63 31.83 -7.96
CA GLY A 176 -28.37 30.58 -7.84
C GLY A 176 -27.42 29.46 -7.45
N ALA A 177 -27.77 28.22 -7.78
CA ALA A 177 -26.91 27.06 -7.54
C ALA A 177 -27.01 26.07 -8.71
N ILE A 178 -25.99 25.25 -8.87
CA ILE A 178 -25.98 24.07 -9.73
C ILE A 178 -25.97 22.86 -8.81
N ILE A 179 -26.89 21.93 -9.01
CA ILE A 179 -26.98 20.70 -8.23
C ILE A 179 -26.62 19.55 -9.14
N ALA A 180 -25.61 18.78 -8.79
CA ALA A 180 -25.21 17.56 -9.50
C ALA A 180 -25.52 16.35 -8.63
N THR A 181 -26.27 15.40 -9.18
CA THR A 181 -26.57 14.12 -8.53
C THR A 181 -25.99 13.00 -9.36
N MET A 182 -25.05 12.26 -8.78
CA MET A 182 -24.41 11.10 -9.39
C MET A 182 -24.87 9.81 -8.71
N GLN A 183 -25.24 8.82 -9.50
CA GLN A 183 -25.62 7.49 -9.04
C GLN A 183 -24.80 6.43 -9.77
N ILE A 184 -24.28 5.46 -9.02
CA ILE A 184 -23.60 4.28 -9.55
C ILE A 184 -24.42 3.05 -9.18
N GLU A 185 -24.59 2.13 -10.13
CA GLU A 185 -25.42 0.92 -9.92
C GLU A 185 -24.80 -0.13 -8.98
N GLN A 186 -23.48 -0.09 -8.78
CA GLN A 186 -22.74 -0.99 -7.89
C GLN A 186 -21.43 -0.32 -7.44
N ILE A 187 -20.97 -0.63 -6.24
CA ILE A 187 -19.74 -0.06 -5.65
C ILE A 187 -18.51 -0.90 -6.04
N GLY A 188 -18.64 -2.22 -6.02
CA GLY A 188 -17.59 -3.15 -6.45
C GLY A 188 -17.47 -3.15 -7.97
N VAL A 189 -16.31 -2.72 -8.48
CA VAL A 189 -16.02 -2.72 -9.91
C VAL A 189 -14.74 -3.50 -10.15
N MET A 190 -14.78 -4.41 -11.13
CA MET A 190 -13.60 -5.14 -11.60
C MET A 190 -12.97 -4.46 -12.81
N PRO A 191 -11.64 -4.56 -12.98
CA PRO A 191 -10.98 -4.18 -14.23
C PRO A 191 -11.65 -4.85 -15.44
N GLY A 192 -12.00 -4.06 -16.45
CA GLY A 192 -12.69 -4.54 -17.65
C GLY A 192 -14.21 -4.64 -17.55
N MET A 193 -14.79 -4.43 -16.37
CA MET A 193 -16.24 -4.38 -16.20
C MET A 193 -16.80 -2.99 -16.53
N THR A 194 -17.89 -2.94 -17.29
CA THR A 194 -18.62 -1.69 -17.54
C THR A 194 -19.63 -1.44 -16.43
N SER A 195 -19.43 -0.37 -15.65
CA SER A 195 -20.40 0.08 -14.65
C SER A 195 -21.26 1.22 -15.17
N LYS A 196 -22.57 1.17 -14.92
CA LYS A 196 -23.50 2.22 -15.33
C LYS A 196 -23.52 3.35 -14.29
N ILE A 197 -23.21 4.56 -14.76
CA ILE A 197 -23.22 5.80 -13.98
C ILE A 197 -24.32 6.70 -14.55
N SER A 198 -25.21 7.17 -13.69
CA SER A 198 -26.25 8.13 -14.03
C SER A 198 -25.91 9.48 -13.38
N LEU A 199 -25.76 10.52 -14.19
CA LEU A 199 -25.52 11.89 -13.72
C LEU A 199 -26.71 12.77 -14.10
N THR A 200 -27.28 13.46 -13.11
CA THR A 200 -28.33 14.46 -13.31
C THR A 200 -27.82 15.81 -12.83
N VAL A 201 -27.86 16.83 -13.71
CA VAL A 201 -27.41 18.19 -13.40
C VAL A 201 -28.60 19.14 -13.48
N GLU A 202 -28.94 19.79 -12.37
CA GLU A 202 -29.99 20.80 -12.27
C GLU A 202 -29.38 22.20 -12.16
N ASN A 203 -29.63 23.03 -13.17
CA ASN A 203 -29.19 24.43 -13.15
C ASN A 203 -30.28 25.34 -12.57
N LYS A 204 -30.14 25.74 -11.30
CA LYS A 204 -31.05 26.67 -10.59
C LYS A 204 -30.56 28.13 -10.63
N THR A 205 -29.76 28.50 -11.63
CA THR A 205 -29.27 29.88 -11.78
C THR A 205 -30.31 30.81 -12.41
N LYS A 206 -30.36 32.06 -11.94
CA LYS A 206 -31.24 33.12 -12.46
C LYS A 206 -30.69 33.62 -13.80
N LYS A 207 -31.14 33.05 -14.92
CA LYS A 207 -30.82 33.58 -16.27
C LYS A 207 -31.57 34.91 -16.51
N ARG A 208 -30.84 36.00 -16.82
CA ARG A 208 -31.45 37.26 -17.28
C ARG A 208 -31.93 37.09 -18.73
N LYS A 209 -33.25 37.19 -18.97
CA LYS A 209 -33.92 37.05 -20.29
C LYS A 209 -33.41 37.96 -21.44
N LYS A 210 -32.51 38.93 -21.20
CA LYS A 210 -32.11 39.95 -22.19
C LYS A 210 -30.89 39.62 -23.06
N TRP A 211 -30.16 38.54 -22.81
CA TRP A 211 -28.93 38.17 -23.54
C TRP A 211 -29.10 36.92 -24.42
N MET A 212 -30.28 36.75 -25.02
CA MET A 212 -30.56 35.73 -26.05
C MET A 212 -29.98 36.16 -27.42
N ARG A 213 -28.71 36.56 -27.49
CA ARG A 213 -27.99 36.73 -28.75
C ARG A 213 -26.59 36.14 -28.63
N LYS A 214 -26.44 34.97 -29.26
CA LYS A 214 -25.19 34.33 -29.72
C LYS A 214 -24.14 34.01 -28.64
N LYS A 215 -24.32 32.83 -28.03
CA LYS A 215 -23.27 31.81 -27.95
C LYS A 215 -23.98 30.51 -27.57
N GLU A 216 -23.87 29.48 -28.40
CA GLU A 216 -24.14 28.11 -27.97
C GLU A 216 -23.15 27.83 -26.84
N ASN A 217 -23.61 28.00 -25.59
CA ASN A 217 -22.79 27.67 -24.44
C ASN A 217 -22.82 26.14 -24.35
N HIS A 218 -21.77 25.50 -24.86
CA HIS A 218 -21.53 24.09 -24.64
C HIS A 218 -21.34 23.88 -23.12
N GLU A 219 -22.23 23.12 -22.50
CA GLU A 219 -22.03 22.64 -21.14
C GLU A 219 -21.32 21.29 -21.25
N CYS A 220 -20.04 21.27 -20.89
CA CYS A 220 -19.20 20.07 -20.91
C CYS A 220 -19.26 19.39 -19.54
N VAL A 221 -19.49 18.09 -19.54
CA VAL A 221 -19.37 17.25 -18.34
C VAL A 221 -18.11 16.40 -18.48
N LEU A 222 -17.24 16.47 -17.48
CA LEU A 222 -16.10 15.57 -17.31
C LEU A 222 -16.44 14.59 -16.18
N LEU A 223 -16.36 13.30 -16.48
CA LEU A 223 -16.44 12.23 -15.49
C LEU A 223 -15.07 11.58 -15.36
N SER A 224 -14.53 11.53 -14.15
CA SER A 224 -13.22 10.93 -13.89
C SER A 224 -13.33 9.90 -12.77
N LEU A 225 -12.76 8.71 -13.00
CA LEU A 225 -12.51 7.73 -11.96
C LEU A 225 -11.16 8.05 -11.34
N CYS A 226 -11.13 8.32 -10.04
CA CYS A 226 -9.92 8.73 -9.34
C CYS A 226 -9.57 7.72 -8.24
N GLN A 227 -8.28 7.42 -8.11
CA GLN A 227 -7.72 6.76 -6.94
C GLN A 227 -7.18 7.83 -6.00
N GLN A 228 -7.63 7.82 -4.75
CA GLN A 228 -7.10 8.68 -3.70
C GLN A 228 -6.25 7.87 -2.73
N LEU A 229 -5.04 8.36 -2.44
CA LEU A 229 -4.12 7.81 -1.45
C LEU A 229 -3.89 8.85 -0.37
N ASP A 230 -4.22 8.52 0.87
CA ASP A 230 -4.04 9.40 2.02
C ASP A 230 -2.87 8.90 2.88
N PHE A 231 -1.97 9.82 3.21
CA PHE A 231 -0.78 9.60 4.02
C PHE A 231 -0.89 10.44 5.28
N VAL A 232 -0.54 9.85 6.42
CA VAL A 232 -0.58 10.51 7.73
C VAL A 232 0.77 10.30 8.40
N ALA A 233 1.41 11.39 8.81
CA ALA A 233 2.68 11.36 9.51
C ALA A 233 2.64 12.27 10.75
N VAL A 234 3.43 11.93 11.76
CA VAL A 234 3.55 12.69 13.00
C VAL A 234 4.86 13.46 13.03
N ASN A 235 4.89 14.59 13.73
CA ASN A 235 6.15 15.30 13.91
C ASN A 235 7.09 14.49 14.82
N ARG A 236 8.37 14.47 14.48
CA ARG A 236 9.38 13.72 15.26
C ARG A 236 9.55 14.21 16.70
N ASN A 237 9.38 15.52 16.93
CA ASN A 237 9.62 16.15 18.23
C ASN A 237 8.34 16.35 19.04
N ASP A 238 7.19 16.48 18.38
CA ASP A 238 5.88 16.65 19.02
C ASP A 238 4.84 15.69 18.42
N PRO A 239 4.59 14.53 19.05
CA PRO A 239 3.62 13.55 18.56
C PRO A 239 2.18 14.06 18.45
N MET A 240 1.84 15.21 19.05
CA MET A 240 0.52 15.83 18.91
C MET A 240 0.36 16.57 17.57
N LEU A 241 1.46 16.91 16.91
CA LEU A 241 1.45 17.51 15.57
C LEU A 241 1.34 16.40 14.52
N ILE A 242 0.22 16.41 13.80
CA ILE A 242 -0.11 15.46 12.74
C ILE A 242 -0.26 16.24 11.45
N ASP A 243 0.43 15.79 10.40
CA ASP A 243 0.24 16.30 9.04
C ASP A 243 -0.38 15.21 8.15
N ARG A 244 -1.16 15.65 7.16
CA ARG A 244 -1.85 14.77 6.21
C ARG A 244 -1.58 15.23 4.79
N LYS A 245 -1.22 14.29 3.93
CA LYS A 245 -1.11 14.51 2.49
C LYS A 245 -1.99 13.54 1.74
N SER A 246 -2.64 14.02 0.70
CA SER A 246 -3.49 13.21 -0.16
C SER A 246 -3.01 13.35 -1.60
N ILE A 247 -2.89 12.22 -2.30
CA ILE A 247 -2.62 12.18 -3.73
C ILE A 247 -3.86 11.62 -4.41
N THR A 248 -4.42 12.40 -5.34
CA THR A 248 -5.52 11.94 -6.19
C THR A 248 -5.00 11.73 -7.60
N ILE A 249 -5.15 10.52 -8.12
CA ILE A 249 -4.73 10.12 -9.46
C ILE A 249 -5.98 9.79 -10.26
N ALA A 250 -6.20 10.50 -11.37
CA ALA A 250 -7.23 10.10 -12.33
C ALA A 250 -6.80 8.81 -13.03
N VAL A 251 -7.53 7.74 -12.79
CA VAL A 251 -7.32 6.41 -13.39
C VAL A 251 -7.94 6.37 -14.79
N GLU A 252 -9.13 6.95 -14.94
CA GLU A 252 -9.85 7.03 -16.20
C GLU A 252 -10.63 8.36 -16.26
N SER A 253 -10.81 8.91 -17.46
CA SER A 253 -11.54 10.17 -17.65
C SER A 253 -12.31 10.16 -18.97
N HIS A 254 -13.60 10.48 -18.90
CA HIS A 254 -14.52 10.57 -20.02
C HIS A 254 -15.11 11.98 -20.10
N VAL A 255 -14.91 12.62 -21.25
CA VAL A 255 -15.53 13.92 -21.56
C VAL A 255 -16.74 13.69 -22.43
N ARG A 256 -17.91 14.19 -21.99
CA ARG A 256 -19.09 14.29 -22.85
C ARG A 256 -19.54 15.74 -22.97
N ILE A 257 -19.69 16.18 -24.21
CA ILE A 257 -20.27 17.48 -24.56
C ILE A 257 -21.77 17.25 -24.73
N PHE A 258 -22.58 17.91 -23.90
CA PHE A 258 -24.03 17.87 -24.05
C PHE A 258 -24.53 19.14 -24.75
N PHE A 259 -25.49 18.95 -25.65
CA PHE A 259 -26.30 20.02 -26.18
C PHE A 259 -27.58 20.07 -25.34
N LEU A 260 -27.65 21.01 -24.40
CA LEU A 260 -28.90 21.32 -23.71
C LEU A 260 -29.74 22.21 -24.63
N ASN A 261 -30.84 21.66 -25.15
CA ASN A 261 -31.88 22.42 -25.86
C ASN A 261 -32.67 23.33 -24.92
#